data_AF-A0A0N8RYF9-F1
#
_entry.id   AF-A0A0N8RYF9-F1
#
_cell.length_a   1.000
_cell.length_b   1.000
_cell.length_c   1.000
_cell.angle_alpha   90.00
_cell.angle_beta   90.00
_cell.angle_gamma   90.00
#
_symmetry.space_group_name_H-M   'P 1'
#
loop_
_entity.id
_entity.type
_entity.pdbx_description
1 polymer ?
#
loop_
_entity_poly.entity_id
_entity_poly.type
_entity_poly.pdbx_seq_one_letter_code
_entity_poly.pdbx_strand_id
1 'polypeptide(L)'
;MKHDVLEKNIGLLAFFMVIAVSIGGLTQIVPLFFQDVTNQPIDGMKPRSALEVEGRDVFIANGCVGCHSQMIRPLRAETERYGHYSVAGESVWDHPFLWGSKRTGPDLARIGAVATRMSGTVCT
;
A
#
# COMPACT_ATOMS: atom_id res chain seq x y z
N MET A 1 25.05 21.07 -31.36
CA MET A 1 23.90 21.15 -30.43
C MET A 1 24.24 22.14 -29.33
N LYS A 2 23.40 23.16 -29.07
CA LYS A 2 23.73 24.30 -28.19
C LYS A 2 23.51 23.96 -26.70
N HIS A 3 24.24 22.99 -26.15
CA HIS A 3 24.19 22.63 -24.72
C HIS A 3 24.68 23.77 -23.82
N ASP A 4 25.68 24.53 -24.28
CA ASP A 4 26.24 25.71 -23.61
C ASP A 4 25.21 26.75 -23.16
N VAL A 5 24.10 26.91 -23.90
CA VAL A 5 23.07 27.91 -23.58
C VAL A 5 22.22 27.46 -22.39
N LEU A 6 22.03 26.15 -22.22
CA LEU A 6 21.25 25.60 -21.11
C LEU A 6 22.08 25.59 -19.82
N GLU A 7 23.34 25.17 -19.90
CA GLU A 7 24.22 25.00 -18.74
C GLU A 7 24.62 26.33 -18.08
N LYS A 8 24.70 27.41 -18.87
CA LYS A 8 25.05 28.75 -18.37
C LYS A 8 23.87 29.51 -17.76
N ASN A 9 22.62 29.07 -18.00
CA ASN A 9 21.41 29.74 -17.53
C ASN A 9 20.71 28.93 -16.43
N ILE A 10 20.95 29.31 -15.17
CA ILE A 10 20.44 28.55 -14.02
C ILE A 10 18.91 28.44 -13.97
N GLY A 11 18.20 29.51 -14.38
CA GLY A 11 16.73 29.51 -14.43
C GLY A 11 16.17 28.61 -15.52
N LEU A 12 16.82 28.58 -16.69
CA LEU A 12 16.42 27.72 -17.80
C LEU A 12 16.68 26.25 -17.47
N LEU A 13 17.82 25.95 -16.86
CA LEU A 13 18.15 24.60 -16.38
C LEU A 13 17.14 24.13 -15.31
N ALA A 14 16.84 24.97 -14.32
CA ALA A 14 15.87 24.66 -13.27
C ALA A 14 14.47 24.35 -13.85
N PHE A 15 14.02 25.15 -14.82
CA PHE A 15 12.74 24.93 -15.49
C PHE A 15 12.65 23.56 -16.16
N PHE A 16 13.67 23.19 -16.96
CA PHE A 16 13.69 21.88 -17.63
C PHE A 16 13.84 20.71 -16.65
N MET A 17 14.57 20.88 -15.54
CA MET A 17 14.67 19.86 -14.49
C MET A 17 13.31 19.60 -13.84
N VAL A 18 12.56 20.64 -13.51
CA VAL A 18 11.21 20.50 -12.94
C VAL A 18 10.30 19.73 -13.89
N ILE A 19 10.31 20.08 -15.18
CA ILE A 19 9.52 19.36 -16.19
C ILE A 19 9.94 17.90 -16.27
N ALA A 20 11.25 17.63 -16.37
CA ALA A 20 11.78 16.28 -16.50
C ALA A 20 11.40 15.38 -15.31
N VAL A 21 11.52 15.88 -14.08
CA VAL A 21 11.13 15.14 -12.86
C VAL A 21 9.62 14.95 -12.75
N SER A 22 8.83 15.97 -13.14
CA SER A 22 7.37 15.94 -12.99
C SER A 22 6.70 14.89 -13.88
N ILE A 23 7.26 14.59 -15.05
CA ILE A 23 6.69 13.61 -16.00
C ILE A 23 6.51 12.23 -15.33
N GLY A 24 7.47 11.78 -14.52
CA GLY A 24 7.38 10.49 -13.82
C GLY A 24 6.23 10.46 -12.81
N GLY A 25 6.12 11.48 -11.96
CA GLY A 25 5.04 11.59 -10.99
C GLY A 25 3.66 11.69 -11.64
N LEU A 26 3.53 12.51 -12.70
CA LEU A 26 2.28 12.67 -13.42
C LEU A 26 1.83 11.39 -14.11
N THR A 27 2.75 10.66 -14.75
CA THR A 27 2.39 9.43 -15.48
C THR A 27 2.07 8.24 -14.57
N GLN A 28 2.64 8.19 -13.36
CA GLN A 28 2.41 7.07 -12.44
C GLN A 28 1.26 7.34 -11.45
N ILE A 29 1.18 8.54 -10.88
CA ILE A 29 0.24 8.84 -9.78
C ILE A 29 -1.11 9.30 -10.32
N VAL A 30 -1.14 10.17 -11.34
CA VAL A 30 -2.41 10.78 -11.79
C VAL A 30 -3.40 9.74 -12.32
N PRO A 31 -3.00 8.75 -13.15
CA PRO A 31 -3.94 7.74 -13.62
C PRO A 31 -4.55 6.89 -12.50
N LEU A 32 -3.81 6.63 -11.41
CA LEU A 32 -4.29 5.81 -10.29
C LEU A 32 -5.51 6.43 -9.58
N PHE A 33 -5.68 7.76 -9.59
CA PHE A 33 -6.88 8.40 -9.05
C PHE A 33 -8.17 8.06 -9.81
N PHE A 34 -8.04 7.66 -11.07
CA PHE A 34 -9.17 7.42 -11.97
C PHE A 34 -9.36 5.92 -12.30
N GLN A 35 -8.58 5.03 -11.69
CA GLN A 35 -8.67 3.59 -11.90
C GLN A 35 -9.61 2.93 -10.90
N ASP A 36 -10.69 2.32 -11.36
CA ASP A 36 -11.67 1.67 -10.48
C ASP A 36 -11.06 0.51 -9.68
N VAL A 37 -10.16 -0.26 -10.28
CA VAL A 37 -9.52 -1.43 -9.65
C VAL A 37 -8.73 -1.09 -8.39
N THR A 38 -8.27 0.16 -8.23
CA THR A 38 -7.52 0.62 -7.05
C THR A 38 -8.35 1.44 -6.07
N ASN A 39 -9.52 1.95 -6.50
CA ASN A 39 -10.33 2.87 -5.70
C ASN A 39 -11.65 2.25 -5.21
N GLN A 40 -12.09 1.13 -5.78
CA GLN A 40 -13.31 0.45 -5.35
C GLN A 40 -13.01 -0.59 -4.27
N PRO A 41 -13.72 -0.56 -3.12
CA PRO A 41 -13.59 -1.60 -2.11
C PRO A 41 -14.13 -2.92 -2.65
N ILE A 42 -13.64 -4.04 -2.11
CA ILE A 42 -14.19 -5.36 -2.44
C ILE A 42 -15.65 -5.47 -1.98
N ASP A 43 -16.41 -6.31 -2.68
CA ASP A 43 -17.81 -6.56 -2.34
C ASP A 43 -17.97 -6.99 -0.88
N GLY A 44 -18.84 -6.29 -0.15
CA GLY A 44 -19.14 -6.57 1.26
C GLY A 44 -18.15 -5.99 2.28
N MET A 45 -17.07 -5.32 1.86
CA MET A 45 -16.17 -4.62 2.78
C MET A 45 -16.86 -3.42 3.41
N LYS A 46 -16.86 -3.36 4.74
CA LYS A 46 -17.30 -2.21 5.51
C LYS A 46 -16.10 -1.41 6.01
N PRO A 47 -16.25 -0.10 6.21
CA PRO A 47 -15.29 0.68 6.98
C PRO A 47 -15.08 0.06 8.37
N ARG A 48 -13.85 0.17 8.88
CA ARG A 48 -13.47 -0.35 10.19
C ARG A 48 -14.30 0.29 11.30
N SER A 49 -14.64 -0.49 12.31
CA SER A 49 -15.27 0.01 13.54
C SER A 49 -14.32 0.92 14.31
N ALA A 50 -14.86 1.75 15.22
CA ALA A 50 -14.04 2.67 16.01
C ALA A 50 -12.91 1.95 16.78
N LEU A 51 -13.20 0.78 17.36
CA LEU A 51 -12.20 0.01 18.10
C LEU A 51 -11.08 -0.52 17.20
N GLU A 52 -11.41 -0.93 15.97
CA GLU A 52 -10.41 -1.41 15.00
C GLU A 52 -9.53 -0.27 14.46
N VAL A 53 -10.08 0.94 14.33
CA VAL A 53 -9.31 2.14 13.98
C VAL A 53 -8.31 2.45 15.10
N GLU A 54 -8.74 2.48 16.36
CA GLU A 54 -7.83 2.68 17.50
C GLU A 54 -6.76 1.58 17.58
N GLY A 55 -7.14 0.32 17.39
CA GLY A 55 -6.20 -0.80 17.36
C GLY A 55 -5.17 -0.68 16.23
N ARG A 56 -5.57 -0.12 15.08
CA ARG A 56 -4.68 0.15 13.94
C ARG A 56 -3.72 1.29 14.23
N ASP A 57 -4.15 2.33 14.90
CA ASP A 57 -3.27 3.43 15.29
C ASP A 57 -2.23 2.97 16.30
N VAL A 58 -2.60 2.05 17.21
CA VAL A 58 -1.64 1.36 18.09
C VAL A 58 -0.66 0.49 17.28
N PHE A 59 -1.12 -0.23 16.25
CA PHE A 59 -0.24 -1.00 15.37
C PHE A 59 0.80 -0.12 14.66
N ILE A 60 0.40 1.07 14.22
CA ILE A 60 1.30 2.06 13.61
C ILE A 60 2.26 2.63 14.65
N ALA A 61 1.75 3.04 15.82
CA ALA A 61 2.55 3.64 16.89
C ALA A 61 3.65 2.70 17.40
N ASN A 62 3.40 1.40 17.45
CA ASN A 62 4.39 0.40 17.83
C ASN A 62 5.33 -0.02 16.69
N GLY A 63 5.16 0.54 15.48
CA GLY A 63 6.03 0.26 14.34
C GLY A 63 5.92 -1.17 13.82
N CYS A 64 4.80 -1.86 14.05
CA CYS A 64 4.62 -3.26 13.66
C CYS A 64 4.82 -3.48 12.15
N VAL A 65 4.50 -2.48 11.32
CA VAL A 65 4.73 -2.46 9.87
C VAL A 65 6.21 -2.63 9.47
N GLY A 66 7.15 -2.34 10.37
CA GLY A 66 8.58 -2.53 10.14
C GLY A 66 9.03 -4.00 10.19
N CYS A 67 8.25 -4.86 10.86
CA CYS A 67 8.51 -6.30 10.97
C CYS A 67 7.50 -7.14 10.19
N HIS A 68 6.27 -6.66 10.04
CA HIS A 68 5.15 -7.39 9.46
C HIS A 68 4.59 -6.67 8.23
N SER A 69 4.45 -7.40 7.13
CA SER A 69 3.74 -6.92 5.95
C SER A 69 2.26 -7.23 6.03
N GLN A 70 1.45 -6.47 5.29
CA GLN A 70 0.03 -6.72 5.07
C GLN A 70 -0.25 -6.69 3.56
N MET A 71 0.55 -7.46 2.81
CA MET A 71 0.42 -7.56 1.36
C MET A 71 0.98 -8.90 0.90
N ILE A 72 0.08 -9.83 0.61
CA ILE A 72 0.43 -11.16 0.11
C ILE A 72 0.64 -11.08 -1.41
N ARG A 73 1.80 -11.52 -1.88
CA ARG A 73 2.13 -11.49 -3.31
C ARG A 73 1.46 -12.65 -4.06
N PRO A 74 1.14 -12.51 -5.36
CA PRO A 74 0.48 -13.54 -6.16
C PRO A 74 1.45 -14.66 -6.58
N LEU A 75 2.11 -15.28 -5.60
CA LEU A 75 3.02 -16.41 -5.77
C LEU A 75 2.42 -17.63 -5.07
N ARG A 76 2.46 -18.80 -5.72
CA ARG A 76 1.92 -20.05 -5.15
C ARG A 76 2.41 -20.32 -3.71
N ALA A 77 3.70 -20.14 -3.47
CA ALA A 77 4.32 -20.38 -2.17
C ALA A 77 3.83 -19.40 -1.08
N GLU A 78 3.45 -18.17 -1.44
CA GLU A 78 2.83 -17.23 -0.50
C GLU A 78 1.37 -17.55 -0.29
N THR A 79 0.65 -17.92 -1.35
CA THR A 79 -0.77 -18.23 -1.23
C THR A 79 -1.02 -19.49 -0.42
N GLU A 80 -0.14 -20.48 -0.50
CA GLU A 80 -0.18 -21.67 0.34
C GLU A 80 0.13 -21.36 1.82
N ARG A 81 1.00 -20.38 2.07
CA ARG A 81 1.44 -20.02 3.42
C ARG A 81 0.46 -19.09 4.14
N TYR A 82 -0.04 -18.06 3.44
CA TYR A 82 -0.78 -16.95 4.03
C TYR A 82 -2.23 -16.83 3.54
N GLY A 83 -2.61 -17.55 2.48
CA GLY A 83 -3.95 -17.50 1.89
C GLY A 83 -4.03 -16.66 0.61
N HIS A 84 -5.23 -16.30 0.18
CA HIS A 84 -5.42 -15.58 -1.10
C HIS A 84 -4.58 -14.29 -1.16
N TYR A 85 -3.96 -14.05 -2.32
CA TYR A 85 -3.15 -12.86 -2.57
C TYR A 85 -3.95 -11.58 -2.30
N SER A 86 -3.26 -10.52 -1.89
CA SER A 86 -3.89 -9.25 -1.56
C SER A 86 -4.32 -8.53 -2.84
N VAL A 87 -5.50 -7.92 -2.80
CA VAL A 87 -6.06 -7.13 -3.91
C VAL A 87 -6.17 -5.67 -3.50
N ALA A 88 -6.07 -4.75 -4.46
CA ALA A 88 -6.02 -3.32 -4.16
C ALA A 88 -7.28 -2.82 -3.42
N GLY A 89 -8.45 -3.39 -3.75
CA GLY A 89 -9.72 -3.10 -3.07
C GLY A 89 -9.74 -3.37 -1.57
N GLU A 90 -8.79 -4.13 -1.03
CA GLU A 90 -8.70 -4.42 0.41
C GLU A 90 -8.13 -3.27 1.24
N SER A 91 -7.38 -2.37 0.60
CA SER A 91 -6.68 -1.27 1.28
C SER A 91 -7.25 0.10 0.95
N VAL A 92 -8.46 0.15 0.38
CA VAL A 92 -9.12 1.41 0.00
C VAL A 92 -9.37 2.30 1.23
N TRP A 93 -9.72 1.71 2.37
CA TRP A 93 -9.93 2.42 3.63
C TRP A 93 -8.66 2.58 4.48
N ASP A 94 -7.48 2.24 3.95
CA ASP A 94 -6.22 2.33 4.69
C ASP A 94 -5.53 3.68 4.53
N HIS A 95 -5.64 4.51 5.56
CA HIS A 95 -4.95 5.80 5.63
C HIS A 95 -4.02 5.82 6.85
N PRO A 96 -2.68 5.76 6.67
CA PRO A 96 -1.94 5.43 5.43
C PRO A 96 -1.93 3.91 5.15
N PHE A 97 -1.66 3.48 3.91
CA PHE A 97 -1.53 2.04 3.59
C PHE A 97 -0.45 1.34 4.44
N LEU A 98 -0.64 0.05 4.75
CA LEU A 98 0.23 -0.72 5.65
C LEU A 98 0.85 -1.97 5.00
N TRP A 99 1.09 -1.93 3.68
CA TRP A 99 1.56 -3.08 2.88
C TRP A 99 2.92 -3.66 3.32
N GLY A 100 3.70 -2.91 4.09
CA GLY A 100 4.98 -3.32 4.64
C GLY A 100 6.09 -3.42 3.60
N SER A 101 7.33 -3.18 4.02
CA SER A 101 8.52 -3.21 3.15
C SER A 101 9.50 -4.32 3.51
N LYS A 102 9.32 -4.93 4.69
CA LYS A 102 10.19 -5.96 5.24
C LYS A 102 9.36 -7.01 5.98
N ARG A 103 9.83 -8.25 5.97
CA ARG A 103 9.24 -9.39 6.68
C ARG A 103 10.28 -10.00 7.61
N THR A 104 10.38 -9.45 8.81
CA THR A 104 11.08 -10.12 9.93
C THR A 104 10.13 -11.14 10.57
N GLY A 105 8.85 -10.76 10.71
CA GLY A 105 7.75 -11.63 11.09
C GLY A 105 6.89 -12.03 9.88
N PRO A 106 5.89 -12.91 10.08
CA PRO A 106 4.96 -13.33 9.05
C PRO A 106 4.08 -12.17 8.54
N ASP A 107 3.51 -12.34 7.34
CA ASP A 107 2.50 -11.43 6.80
C ASP A 107 1.18 -11.54 7.59
N LEU A 108 0.53 -10.41 7.86
CA LEU A 108 -0.67 -10.31 8.69
C LEU A 108 -1.96 -10.01 7.90
N ALA A 109 -1.92 -9.94 6.57
CA ALA A 109 -3.08 -9.56 5.73
C ALA A 109 -4.30 -10.49 5.87
N ARG A 110 -4.12 -11.68 6.45
CA ARG A 110 -5.16 -12.72 6.59
C ARG A 110 -5.24 -13.31 8.00
N ILE A 111 -4.69 -12.63 9.00
CA ILE A 111 -4.66 -13.18 10.37
C ILE A 111 -6.06 -13.36 10.99
N GLY A 112 -7.06 -12.58 10.54
CA GLY A 112 -8.44 -12.71 11.00
C GLY A 112 -9.02 -14.12 10.86
N ALA A 113 -8.70 -14.83 9.76
CA ALA A 113 -9.14 -16.21 9.54
C ALA A 113 -8.28 -17.25 10.29
N VAL A 114 -7.02 -16.91 10.61
CA VAL A 114 -6.10 -17.82 11.31
C VAL A 114 -6.32 -17.77 12.82
N ALA A 115 -6.52 -16.58 13.38
CA ALA A 115 -6.76 -16.38 14.82
C ALA A 115 -8.11 -16.95 15.27
N THR A 116 -9.16 -16.81 14.46
CA THR A 116 -10.47 -17.43 14.73
C THR A 116 -10.41 -18.96 14.68
N ARG A 117 -9.54 -19.54 13.83
CA ARG A 117 -9.29 -21.00 13.80
C ARG A 117 -8.53 -21.51 15.02
N MET A 118 -7.72 -20.69 15.68
CA MET A 118 -7.06 -21.01 16.95
C MET A 118 -7.92 -20.72 18.19
N SER A 119 -8.90 -19.82 18.08
CA SER A 119 -9.76 -19.38 19.19
C SER A 119 -11.16 -20.00 19.21
N GLY A 120 -11.46 -20.97 18.34
CA GLY A 120 -12.73 -21.72 18.36
C GLY A 120 -14.00 -20.86 18.19
N THR A 121 -13.87 -19.60 17.79
CA THR A 121 -14.98 -18.68 17.66
C THR A 121 -14.84 -18.01 16.30
N VAL A 122 -15.78 -18.34 15.40
CA VAL A 122 -15.97 -17.67 14.12
C VAL A 122 -16.38 -16.23 14.43
N CYS A 123 -15.45 -15.29 14.30
CA CYS A 123 -15.82 -13.89 14.09
C CYS A 123 -16.03 -13.71 12.58
N THR A 124 -17.31 -13.82 12.20
CA THR A 124 -17.99 -13.24 11.03
C THR A 124 -17.18 -12.97 9.77
#